data_AF-A0A1E7ZBV9-F1
#
_entry.id   AF-A0A1E7ZBV9-F1
#
_cell.length_a   1.000
_cell.length_b   1.000
_cell.length_c   1.000
_cell.angle_alpha   90.00
_cell.angle_beta   90.00
_cell.angle_gamma   90.00
#
_symmetry.space_group_name_H-M   'P 1'
#
loop_
_entity.id
_entity.type
_entity.pdbx_description
1 polymer ?
#
loop_
_entity_poly.entity_id
_entity_poly.type
_entity_poly.pdbx_seq_one_letter_code
_entity_poly.pdbx_strand_id
1 'polypeptide(L)'
;MNSKLEQADSPLVVRIKNLTELVDANGKTKPTLVSLAQHYFETAPALTAEINTLALEINEVKTHRANQKLLDELTEKYNQKVALHDKALLERNQHLQRVVRIILDLCEGETYFETQNSTARVLGTLFLLTRENNPGYARQHQRLRPLYKAILALRLVDKILADDALKHPYLLKHRGLLGRFDDHEKMYEWTQYIAVPVITAALLQDIGLNHKAAQDILVGKQGKLDPFREISDAERKQLLQLNYQYTVTYLKDALTPEEAFGSKEGHAFALEIIQNTFIGKIGIGDIIKIPQVYASFVLSTKAAYSRASIPKSYILIEQLSKQQNVSRRLTEYFISMVGHFPIGFGVCFIPVGDDGKEKDHYEYAIVTRLNPEKPDEPICKVVSRQQQFCSPTTEVRIPAERNLYYDKSKQKLMTMDRERMAEIMSLLRKNFTMDDVDNHIPAYWEAHEFYADKKNQIIWR
;
A
#
# COMPACT_ATOMS: atom_id res chain seq x y z
N MET A 1 27.37 28.36 -19.75
CA MET A 1 25.98 27.95 -19.96
C MET A 1 25.94 26.43 -20.10
N ASN A 2 25.73 25.69 -19.02
CA ASN A 2 25.40 24.26 -19.08
C ASN A 2 23.97 24.14 -18.58
N SER A 3 23.01 24.03 -19.51
CA SER A 3 21.68 23.56 -19.16
C SER A 3 21.86 22.13 -18.62
N LYS A 4 21.75 21.97 -17.30
CA LYS A 4 21.42 20.65 -16.75
C LYS A 4 20.07 20.31 -17.36
N LEU A 5 20.07 19.53 -18.43
CA LEU A 5 18.89 18.80 -18.87
C LEU A 5 18.42 18.01 -17.65
N GLU A 6 17.40 18.52 -16.97
CA GLU A 6 16.74 17.75 -15.93
C GLU A 6 16.23 16.48 -16.60
N GLN A 7 16.88 15.35 -16.29
CA GLN A 7 16.42 14.06 -16.79
C GLN A 7 14.96 13.85 -16.38
N ALA A 8 14.16 13.13 -17.15
CA ALA A 8 12.79 12.81 -16.78
C ALA A 8 12.76 11.64 -15.80
N ASP A 9 11.72 11.57 -14.96
CA ASP A 9 11.45 10.36 -14.19
C ASP A 9 11.27 9.16 -15.13
N SER A 10 11.66 7.97 -14.66
CA SER A 10 11.41 6.73 -15.38
C SER A 10 9.92 6.50 -15.60
N PRO A 11 9.51 5.78 -16.66
CA PRO A 11 8.10 5.50 -16.93
C PRO A 11 7.34 4.88 -15.76
N LEU A 12 7.99 4.01 -14.98
CA LEU A 12 7.40 3.39 -13.79
C LEU A 12 7.12 4.43 -12.70
N VAL A 13 8.07 5.31 -12.40
CA VAL A 13 7.90 6.38 -11.41
C VAL A 13 6.77 7.32 -11.81
N VAL A 14 6.69 7.69 -13.09
CA VAL A 14 5.59 8.53 -13.61
C VAL A 14 4.24 7.84 -13.43
N ARG A 15 4.13 6.55 -13.80
CA ARG A 15 2.89 5.77 -13.62
C ARG A 15 2.48 5.68 -12.15
N ILE A 16 3.41 5.46 -11.23
CA ILE A 16 3.12 5.36 -9.79
C ILE A 16 2.73 6.71 -9.18
N LYS A 17 3.39 7.80 -9.57
CA LYS A 17 2.97 9.15 -9.17
C LYS A 17 1.55 9.45 -9.65
N ASN A 18 1.24 9.15 -10.91
CA ASN A 18 -0.10 9.32 -11.46
C ASN A 18 -1.15 8.44 -10.75
N LEU A 19 -0.82 7.18 -10.45
CA LEU A 19 -1.70 6.30 -9.67
C LEU A 19 -1.96 6.85 -8.27
N THR A 20 -0.93 7.36 -7.60
CA THR A 20 -1.07 7.99 -6.27
C THR A 20 -2.01 9.20 -6.33
N GLU A 21 -1.90 10.04 -7.37
CA GLU A 21 -2.82 11.17 -7.60
C GLU A 21 -4.26 10.73 -7.89
N LEU A 22 -4.51 9.54 -8.45
CA LEU A 22 -5.86 9.01 -8.64
C LEU A 22 -6.48 8.52 -7.32
N VAL A 23 -5.67 8.08 -6.35
CA VAL A 23 -6.15 7.64 -5.03
C VAL A 23 -6.40 8.84 -4.12
N ASP A 24 -5.38 9.67 -3.91
CA ASP A 24 -5.42 10.87 -3.06
C ASP A 24 -4.44 11.91 -3.61
N ALA A 25 -4.95 13.06 -4.05
CA ALA A 25 -4.16 14.10 -4.72
C ALA A 25 -3.45 15.03 -3.73
N ASN A 26 -2.33 15.64 -4.16
CA ASN A 26 -1.69 16.71 -3.41
C ASN A 26 -2.15 18.09 -3.91
N GLY A 27 -3.39 18.46 -3.59
CA GLY A 27 -3.92 19.80 -3.90
C GLY A 27 -4.38 20.01 -5.35
N LYS A 28 -4.60 18.96 -6.14
CA LYS A 28 -5.23 19.08 -7.46
C LYS A 28 -6.76 18.97 -7.35
N THR A 29 -7.47 19.66 -8.23
CA THR A 29 -8.94 19.69 -8.35
C THR A 29 -9.54 18.48 -9.09
N LYS A 30 -8.71 17.53 -9.54
CA LYS A 30 -9.20 16.36 -10.28
C LYS A 30 -9.87 15.37 -9.33
N PRO A 31 -10.92 14.65 -9.77
CA PRO A 31 -11.52 13.59 -8.98
C PRO A 31 -10.48 12.52 -8.59
N THR A 32 -10.53 12.13 -7.33
CA THR A 32 -9.74 11.06 -6.71
C THR A 32 -10.66 10.10 -5.97
N LEU A 33 -10.18 8.92 -5.59
CA LEU A 33 -10.98 8.03 -4.74
C LEU A 33 -11.41 8.71 -3.44
N VAL A 34 -10.49 9.43 -2.80
CA VAL A 34 -10.78 10.17 -1.56
C VAL A 34 -11.81 11.27 -1.79
N SER A 35 -11.64 12.13 -2.80
CA SER A 35 -12.55 13.25 -3.03
C SER A 35 -13.94 12.81 -3.48
N LEU A 36 -14.04 11.72 -4.25
CA LEU A 36 -15.31 11.13 -4.64
C LEU A 36 -16.05 10.53 -3.44
N ALA A 37 -15.33 9.92 -2.50
CA ALA A 37 -15.92 9.44 -1.25
C ALA A 37 -16.38 10.58 -0.34
N GLN A 38 -15.58 11.65 -0.22
CA GLN A 38 -15.99 12.87 0.50
C GLN A 38 -17.28 13.44 -0.08
N HIS A 39 -17.33 13.58 -1.41
CA HIS A 39 -18.54 14.06 -2.09
C HIS A 39 -19.76 13.18 -1.82
N TYR A 40 -19.60 11.85 -1.87
CA TYR A 40 -20.68 10.91 -1.52
C TYR A 40 -21.18 11.14 -0.10
N PHE A 41 -20.29 11.22 0.89
CA PHE A 41 -20.69 11.42 2.29
C PHE A 41 -21.38 12.78 2.53
N GLU A 42 -21.03 13.80 1.74
CA GLU A 42 -21.62 15.14 1.84
C GLU A 42 -23.00 15.25 1.18
N THR A 43 -23.20 14.64 0.02
CA THR A 43 -24.36 14.94 -0.83
C THR A 43 -25.33 13.77 -1.01
N ALA A 44 -24.84 12.53 -1.02
CA ALA A 44 -25.66 11.37 -1.38
C ALA A 44 -26.82 11.11 -0.40
N PRO A 45 -26.63 11.19 0.95
CA PRO A 45 -27.74 10.94 1.88
C PRO A 45 -28.95 11.86 1.66
N ALA A 46 -28.70 13.15 1.41
CA ALA A 46 -29.75 14.12 1.14
C ALA A 46 -30.45 13.86 -0.21
N LEU A 47 -29.66 13.54 -1.25
CA LEU A 47 -30.18 13.20 -2.57
C LEU A 47 -31.05 11.94 -2.54
N THR A 48 -30.61 10.89 -1.85
CA THR A 48 -31.38 9.64 -1.68
C THR A 48 -32.68 9.90 -0.91
N ALA A 49 -32.65 10.72 0.14
CA ALA A 49 -33.86 11.10 0.86
C ALA A 49 -34.85 11.86 -0.04
N GLU A 50 -34.37 12.81 -0.85
CA GLU A 50 -35.21 13.55 -1.80
C GLU A 50 -35.84 12.64 -2.86
N ILE A 51 -35.07 11.70 -3.42
CA ILE A 51 -35.57 10.69 -4.36
C ILE A 51 -36.68 9.84 -3.73
N ASN A 52 -36.48 9.38 -2.49
CA ASN A 52 -37.46 8.57 -1.77
C ASN A 52 -38.75 9.36 -1.49
N THR A 53 -38.65 10.61 -1.07
CA THR A 53 -39.81 11.49 -0.86
C THR A 53 -40.59 11.70 -2.16
N LEU A 54 -39.91 12.01 -3.26
CA LEU A 54 -40.55 12.17 -4.57
C LEU A 54 -41.24 10.87 -5.03
N ALA A 55 -40.64 9.71 -4.78
CA ALA A 55 -41.26 8.42 -5.10
C ALA A 55 -42.57 8.18 -4.31
N LEU A 56 -42.61 8.58 -3.03
CA LEU A 56 -43.82 8.51 -2.20
C LEU A 56 -44.91 9.46 -2.72
N GLU A 57 -44.56 10.72 -2.99
CA GLU A 57 -45.51 11.73 -3.53
C GLU A 57 -46.09 11.29 -4.88
N ILE A 58 -45.27 10.73 -5.77
CA ILE A 58 -45.72 10.18 -7.06
C ILE A 58 -46.75 9.05 -6.83
N ASN A 59 -46.50 8.17 -5.87
CA ASN A 59 -47.42 7.07 -5.56
C ASN A 59 -48.74 7.57 -4.95
N GLU A 60 -48.70 8.59 -4.09
CA GLU A 60 -49.91 9.22 -3.54
C GLU A 60 -50.75 9.88 -4.64
N VAL A 61 -50.13 10.65 -5.55
CA VAL A 61 -50.85 11.30 -6.66
C VAL A 61 -51.47 10.26 -7.62
N LYS A 62 -50.75 9.17 -7.91
CA LYS A 62 -51.26 8.05 -8.74
C LYS A 62 -52.44 7.34 -8.09
N THR A 63 -52.37 7.07 -6.79
CA THR A 63 -53.43 6.34 -6.07
C THR A 63 -54.70 7.17 -5.92
N HIS A 64 -54.58 8.48 -5.70
CA HIS A 64 -55.73 9.39 -5.59
C HIS A 64 -56.29 9.88 -6.94
N ARG A 65 -55.77 9.39 -8.09
CA ARG A 65 -56.13 9.84 -9.45
C ARG A 65 -56.09 11.38 -9.58
N ALA A 66 -55.10 12.01 -8.94
CA ALA A 66 -54.98 13.45 -8.88
C ALA A 66 -54.19 14.01 -10.07
N ASN A 67 -54.60 15.21 -10.51
CA ASN A 67 -53.97 16.14 -11.46
C ASN A 67 -52.77 15.59 -12.26
N GLN A 68 -53.02 15.21 -13.52
CA GLN A 68 -52.00 14.69 -14.44
C GLN A 68 -50.79 15.63 -14.58
N LYS A 69 -51.00 16.95 -14.59
CA LYS A 69 -49.92 17.92 -14.71
C LYS A 69 -48.96 17.87 -13.51
N LEU A 70 -49.50 17.72 -12.30
CA LEU A 70 -48.68 17.58 -11.09
C LEU A 70 -47.89 16.27 -11.10
N LEU A 71 -48.51 15.18 -11.57
CA LEU A 71 -47.83 13.90 -11.72
C LEU A 71 -46.65 13.99 -12.69
N ASP A 72 -46.84 14.67 -13.82
CA ASP A 72 -45.79 14.85 -14.83
C ASP A 72 -44.64 15.69 -14.26
N GLU A 73 -44.93 16.79 -13.53
CA GLU A 73 -43.93 17.64 -12.88
C GLU A 73 -43.12 16.89 -11.80
N LEU A 74 -43.77 16.08 -10.96
CA LEU A 74 -43.09 15.28 -9.94
C LEU A 74 -42.24 14.17 -10.56
N THR A 75 -42.76 13.51 -11.58
CA THR A 75 -42.04 12.44 -12.30
C THR A 75 -40.79 12.99 -12.98
N GLU A 76 -40.86 14.17 -13.59
CA GLU A 76 -39.72 14.83 -14.21
C GLU A 76 -38.65 15.18 -13.16
N LYS A 77 -39.03 15.77 -12.02
CA LYS A 77 -38.09 16.03 -10.92
C LYS A 77 -37.45 14.76 -10.39
N TYR A 78 -38.23 13.69 -10.19
CA TYR A 78 -37.74 12.39 -9.76
C TYR A 78 -36.69 11.85 -10.73
N ASN A 79 -37.00 11.82 -12.03
CA ASN A 79 -36.09 11.34 -13.06
C ASN A 79 -34.79 12.15 -13.11
N GLN A 80 -34.87 13.48 -12.96
CA GLN A 80 -33.68 14.34 -12.89
C GLN A 80 -32.79 14.00 -11.68
N LYS A 81 -33.39 13.77 -10.51
CA LYS A 81 -32.63 13.42 -9.28
C LYS A 81 -32.02 12.02 -9.37
N VAL A 82 -32.74 11.04 -9.91
CA VAL A 82 -32.21 9.70 -10.20
C VAL A 82 -31.06 9.77 -11.19
N ALA A 83 -31.19 10.53 -12.28
CA ALA A 83 -30.11 10.69 -13.26
C ALA A 83 -28.84 11.33 -12.64
N LEU A 84 -28.99 12.28 -11.72
CA LEU A 84 -27.87 12.85 -10.96
C LEU A 84 -27.21 11.80 -10.05
N HIS A 85 -28.01 11.00 -9.35
CA HIS A 85 -27.53 9.92 -8.49
C HIS A 85 -26.74 8.87 -9.29
N ASP A 86 -27.32 8.40 -10.40
CA ASP A 86 -26.74 7.36 -11.25
C ASP A 86 -25.46 7.82 -11.93
N LYS A 87 -25.40 9.08 -12.37
CA LYS A 87 -24.18 9.68 -12.90
C LYS A 87 -23.05 9.68 -11.87
N ALA A 88 -23.35 10.06 -10.63
CA ALA A 88 -22.34 10.07 -9.56
C ALA A 88 -21.90 8.65 -9.18
N LEU A 89 -22.82 7.68 -9.19
CA LEU A 89 -22.51 6.26 -8.97
C LEU A 89 -21.58 5.71 -10.06
N LEU A 90 -21.92 5.95 -11.32
CA LEU A 90 -21.11 5.55 -12.46
C LEU A 90 -19.70 6.15 -12.38
N GLU A 91 -19.57 7.43 -12.05
CA GLU A 91 -18.26 8.09 -11.90
C GLU A 91 -17.39 7.41 -10.82
N ARG A 92 -17.98 7.06 -9.67
CA ARG A 92 -17.28 6.34 -8.59
C ARG A 92 -16.81 4.96 -9.04
N ASN A 93 -17.67 4.16 -9.67
CA ASN A 93 -17.32 2.82 -10.14
C ASN A 93 -16.23 2.89 -11.22
N GLN A 94 -16.36 3.77 -12.21
CA GLN A 94 -15.37 3.92 -13.28
C GLN A 94 -14.02 4.37 -12.75
N HIS A 95 -13.99 5.30 -11.80
CA HIS A 95 -12.74 5.78 -11.21
C HIS A 95 -12.05 4.69 -10.38
N LEU A 96 -12.82 3.93 -9.58
CA LEU A 96 -12.31 2.77 -8.84
C LEU A 96 -11.76 1.70 -9.78
N GLN A 97 -12.51 1.31 -10.80
CA GLN A 97 -12.08 0.32 -11.79
C GLN A 97 -10.80 0.74 -12.51
N ARG A 98 -10.67 2.03 -12.83
CA ARG A 98 -9.44 2.58 -13.39
C ARG A 98 -8.25 2.39 -12.46
N VAL A 99 -8.40 2.69 -11.16
CA VAL A 99 -7.33 2.50 -10.16
C VAL A 99 -6.95 1.03 -10.04
N VAL A 100 -7.94 0.14 -9.90
CA VAL A 100 -7.74 -1.31 -9.77
C VAL A 100 -7.01 -1.86 -11.00
N ARG A 101 -7.44 -1.50 -12.20
CA ARG A 101 -6.80 -1.91 -13.45
C ARG A 101 -5.35 -1.44 -13.54
N ILE A 102 -5.05 -0.20 -13.17
CA ILE A 102 -3.66 0.29 -13.19
C ILE A 102 -2.79 -0.49 -12.20
N ILE A 103 -3.32 -0.87 -11.02
CA ILE A 103 -2.58 -1.71 -10.06
C ILE A 103 -2.26 -3.07 -10.68
N LEU A 104 -3.25 -3.71 -11.30
CA LEU A 104 -3.08 -5.01 -11.98
C LEU A 104 -2.07 -4.91 -13.13
N ASP A 105 -2.21 -3.92 -14.00
CA ASP A 105 -1.29 -3.65 -15.13
C ASP A 105 0.15 -3.32 -14.68
N LEU A 106 0.35 -2.98 -13.41
CA LEU A 106 1.67 -2.71 -12.83
C LEU A 106 2.26 -3.91 -12.10
N CYS A 107 1.43 -4.84 -11.63
CA CYS A 107 1.84 -5.93 -10.73
C CYS A 107 1.76 -7.31 -11.36
N GLU A 108 0.88 -7.56 -12.33
CA GLU A 108 0.75 -8.85 -13.01
C GLU A 108 1.67 -8.92 -14.24
N GLY A 109 2.27 -10.10 -14.44
CA GLY A 109 3.04 -10.45 -15.63
C GLY A 109 2.53 -11.74 -16.27
N GLU A 110 3.26 -12.26 -17.26
CA GLU A 110 2.86 -13.49 -17.97
C GLU A 110 3.15 -14.75 -17.15
N THR A 111 4.05 -14.66 -16.17
CA THR A 111 4.40 -15.76 -15.28
C THR A 111 4.32 -15.35 -13.81
N TYR A 112 4.32 -16.35 -12.92
CA TYR A 112 4.46 -16.11 -11.48
C TYR A 112 5.72 -15.31 -11.16
N PHE A 113 6.86 -15.65 -11.78
CA PHE A 113 8.13 -14.97 -11.57
C PHE A 113 8.06 -13.49 -11.99
N GLU A 114 7.51 -13.21 -13.17
CA GLU A 114 7.31 -11.84 -13.64
C GLU A 114 6.37 -11.05 -12.74
N THR A 115 5.29 -11.68 -12.28
CA THR A 115 4.34 -11.08 -11.32
C THR A 115 5.03 -10.68 -10.01
N GLN A 116 5.87 -11.57 -9.45
CA GLN A 116 6.63 -11.25 -8.23
C GLN A 116 7.62 -10.10 -8.48
N ASN A 117 8.31 -10.08 -9.62
CA ASN A 117 9.26 -9.02 -9.96
C ASN A 117 8.56 -7.68 -10.20
N SER A 118 7.49 -7.64 -10.99
CA SER A 118 6.67 -6.45 -11.23
C SER A 118 6.14 -5.90 -9.90
N THR A 119 5.63 -6.77 -9.04
CA THR A 119 5.16 -6.37 -7.71
C THR A 119 6.28 -5.77 -6.84
N ALA A 120 7.45 -6.41 -6.80
CA ALA A 120 8.60 -5.90 -6.05
C ALA A 120 9.01 -4.51 -6.54
N ARG A 121 9.07 -4.30 -7.87
CA ARG A 121 9.40 -3.00 -8.48
C ARG A 121 8.42 -1.91 -8.06
N VAL A 122 7.12 -2.21 -8.05
CA VAL A 122 6.09 -1.25 -7.62
C VAL A 122 6.22 -0.91 -6.13
N LEU A 123 6.32 -1.91 -5.25
CA LEU A 123 6.48 -1.71 -3.80
C LEU A 123 7.75 -0.93 -3.47
N GLY A 124 8.88 -1.31 -4.08
CA GLY A 124 10.15 -0.62 -3.91
C GLY A 124 10.10 0.82 -4.39
N THR A 125 9.42 1.09 -5.52
CA THR A 125 9.25 2.45 -6.03
C THR A 125 8.37 3.29 -5.11
N LEU A 126 7.23 2.76 -4.63
CA LEU A 126 6.38 3.43 -3.63
C LEU A 126 7.18 3.82 -2.38
N PHE A 127 8.03 2.93 -1.88
CA PHE A 127 8.87 3.19 -0.72
C PHE A 127 9.97 4.23 -1.00
N LEU A 128 10.70 4.08 -2.11
CA LEU A 128 11.80 4.97 -2.51
C LEU A 128 11.35 6.36 -2.98
N LEU A 129 10.05 6.59 -3.22
CA LEU A 129 9.49 7.93 -3.42
C LEU A 129 9.49 8.78 -2.13
N THR A 130 9.72 8.16 -0.99
CA THR A 130 9.75 8.82 0.32
C THR A 130 11.19 8.84 0.85
N ARG A 131 11.47 9.67 1.86
CA ARG A 131 12.74 9.72 2.61
C ARG A 131 12.46 10.01 4.08
N GLU A 132 13.33 9.58 4.99
CA GLU A 132 13.12 9.71 6.44
C GLU A 132 12.91 11.17 6.89
N ASN A 133 13.76 12.09 6.43
CA ASN A 133 13.78 13.49 6.89
C ASN A 133 13.06 14.48 5.96
N ASN A 134 12.00 14.06 5.26
CA ASN A 134 11.24 14.99 4.42
C ASN A 134 10.19 15.76 5.24
N PRO A 135 10.14 17.11 5.19
CA PRO A 135 8.98 17.84 5.68
C PRO A 135 7.69 17.30 5.04
N GLY A 136 6.69 17.02 5.88
CA GLY A 136 5.41 16.46 5.41
C GLY A 136 5.44 14.97 5.01
N TYR A 137 6.45 14.19 5.41
CA TYR A 137 6.52 12.74 5.11
C TYR A 137 5.24 12.00 5.54
N ALA A 138 4.61 12.39 6.65
CA ALA A 138 3.40 11.75 7.15
C ALA A 138 2.25 11.84 6.13
N ARG A 139 2.03 13.01 5.52
CA ARG A 139 1.01 13.18 4.45
C ARG A 139 1.39 12.35 3.22
N GLN A 140 2.66 12.31 2.84
CA GLN A 140 3.11 11.48 1.73
C GLN A 140 2.87 9.99 2.00
N HIS A 141 3.19 9.51 3.20
CA HIS A 141 2.98 8.13 3.62
C HIS A 141 1.51 7.76 3.66
N GLN A 142 0.64 8.63 4.20
CA GLN A 142 -0.80 8.44 4.21
C GLN A 142 -1.35 8.18 2.80
N ARG A 143 -0.85 8.90 1.79
CA ARG A 143 -1.27 8.77 0.39
C ARG A 143 -0.79 7.48 -0.28
N LEU A 144 0.40 7.00 0.08
CA LEU A 144 1.01 5.80 -0.52
C LEU A 144 0.54 4.50 0.15
N ARG A 145 0.16 4.56 1.43
CA ARG A 145 -0.19 3.39 2.25
C ARG A 145 -1.34 2.55 1.67
N PRO A 146 -2.44 3.10 1.12
CA PRO A 146 -3.52 2.29 0.53
C PRO A 146 -3.02 1.41 -0.62
N LEU A 147 -2.19 1.96 -1.51
CA LEU A 147 -1.59 1.23 -2.63
C LEU A 147 -0.65 0.12 -2.14
N TYR A 148 0.26 0.48 -1.23
CA TYR A 148 1.24 -0.46 -0.68
C TYR A 148 0.55 -1.65 0.00
N LYS A 149 -0.49 -1.38 0.79
CA LYS A 149 -1.33 -2.40 1.45
C LYS A 149 -2.08 -3.28 0.44
N ALA A 150 -2.72 -2.69 -0.56
CA ALA A 150 -3.51 -3.43 -1.55
C ALA A 150 -2.67 -4.41 -2.36
N ILE A 151 -1.47 -3.98 -2.77
CA ILE A 151 -0.52 -4.83 -3.51
C ILE A 151 -0.04 -6.00 -2.64
N LEU A 152 0.27 -5.76 -1.37
CA LEU A 152 0.65 -6.81 -0.44
C LEU A 152 -0.48 -7.80 -0.13
N ALA A 153 -1.72 -7.30 0.03
CA ALA A 153 -2.90 -8.14 0.24
C ALA A 153 -3.13 -9.06 -0.97
N LEU A 154 -2.99 -8.53 -2.18
CA LEU A 154 -3.11 -9.31 -3.41
C LEU A 154 -2.11 -10.48 -3.46
N ARG A 155 -0.83 -10.23 -3.15
CA ARG A 155 0.21 -11.27 -3.12
C ARG A 155 0.03 -12.27 -1.98
N LEU A 156 -0.47 -11.82 -0.82
CA LEU A 156 -0.80 -12.72 0.27
C LEU A 156 -1.89 -13.72 -0.13
N VAL A 157 -2.87 -13.29 -0.93
CA VAL A 157 -3.92 -14.20 -1.42
C VAL A 157 -3.37 -15.26 -2.38
N ASP A 158 -2.38 -14.94 -3.22
CA ASP A 158 -1.69 -15.96 -4.05
C ASP A 158 -1.12 -17.10 -3.17
N LYS A 159 -0.47 -16.76 -2.04
CA LYS A 159 0.05 -17.74 -1.07
C LYS A 159 -1.06 -18.53 -0.37
N ILE A 160 -2.18 -17.87 -0.03
CA ILE A 160 -3.32 -18.52 0.62
C ILE A 160 -3.96 -19.56 -0.31
N LEU A 161 -4.11 -19.23 -1.60
CA LEU A 161 -4.68 -20.12 -2.61
C LEU A 161 -3.76 -21.30 -2.93
N ALA A 162 -2.43 -21.10 -2.91
CA ALA A 162 -1.46 -22.17 -3.17
C ALA A 162 -1.51 -23.31 -2.16
N ASP A 163 -1.73 -22.99 -0.89
CA ASP A 163 -1.60 -23.97 0.20
C ASP A 163 -2.95 -24.30 0.88
N ASP A 164 -4.08 -23.85 0.33
CA ASP A 164 -5.43 -23.98 0.91
C ASP A 164 -5.47 -23.55 2.40
N ALA A 165 -4.75 -22.49 2.74
CA ALA A 165 -4.50 -22.12 4.14
C ALA A 165 -5.71 -21.52 4.87
N LEU A 166 -6.66 -20.97 4.12
CA LEU A 166 -7.96 -20.56 4.60
C LEU A 166 -9.04 -21.41 3.93
N LYS A 167 -9.76 -22.21 4.72
CA LYS A 167 -10.92 -23.00 4.27
C LYS A 167 -12.18 -22.15 4.11
N HIS A 168 -12.04 -20.97 3.50
CA HIS A 168 -13.17 -20.07 3.25
C HIS A 168 -13.91 -20.53 1.98
N PRO A 169 -15.26 -20.70 2.00
CA PRO A 169 -16.00 -21.25 0.86
C PRO A 169 -15.73 -20.51 -0.46
N TYR A 170 -15.67 -19.17 -0.41
CA TYR A 170 -15.35 -18.35 -1.58
C TYR A 170 -13.95 -18.62 -2.15
N LEU A 171 -12.93 -18.71 -1.28
CA LEU A 171 -11.55 -18.96 -1.72
C LEU A 171 -11.39 -20.39 -2.27
N LEU A 172 -12.02 -21.37 -1.61
CA LEU A 172 -12.01 -22.77 -2.05
C LEU A 172 -12.67 -22.96 -3.41
N LYS A 173 -13.77 -22.24 -3.69
CA LYS A 173 -14.43 -22.22 -5.00
C LYS A 173 -13.46 -21.76 -6.11
N HIS A 174 -12.59 -20.81 -5.79
CA HIS A 174 -11.71 -20.15 -6.76
C HIS A 174 -10.24 -20.61 -6.69
N ARG A 175 -9.92 -21.67 -5.94
CA ARG A 175 -8.54 -22.17 -5.77
C ARG A 175 -7.85 -22.60 -7.07
N GLY A 176 -8.63 -23.09 -8.05
CA GLY A 176 -8.11 -23.50 -9.36
C GLY A 176 -7.55 -22.35 -10.21
N LEU A 177 -7.82 -21.10 -9.80
CA LEU A 177 -7.39 -19.91 -10.52
C LEU A 177 -5.92 -19.53 -10.27
N LEU A 178 -5.18 -20.28 -9.44
CA LEU A 178 -3.74 -20.07 -9.29
C LEU A 178 -2.99 -20.40 -10.59
N GLY A 179 -3.52 -21.32 -11.41
CA GLY A 179 -3.03 -21.63 -12.76
C GLY A 179 -3.40 -20.58 -13.81
N ARG A 180 -3.61 -19.32 -13.42
CA ARG A 180 -4.02 -18.22 -14.32
C ARG A 180 -3.02 -17.93 -15.45
N PHE A 181 -1.76 -18.28 -15.25
CA PHE A 181 -0.70 -18.03 -16.23
C PHE A 181 -0.77 -18.98 -17.44
N ASP A 182 -1.48 -20.10 -17.30
CA ASP A 182 -1.58 -21.12 -18.35
C ASP A 182 -2.79 -20.90 -19.28
N ASP A 183 -3.71 -19.99 -18.91
CA ASP A 183 -5.02 -19.88 -19.54
C ASP A 183 -5.61 -18.46 -19.38
N HIS A 184 -5.93 -17.83 -20.51
CA HIS A 184 -6.54 -16.49 -20.54
C HIS A 184 -7.90 -16.43 -19.83
N GLU A 185 -8.71 -17.49 -19.88
CA GLU A 185 -9.99 -17.53 -19.18
C GLU A 185 -9.78 -17.55 -17.67
N LYS A 186 -8.85 -18.38 -17.17
CA LYS A 186 -8.47 -18.38 -15.76
C LYS A 186 -7.86 -17.05 -15.32
N MET A 187 -7.09 -16.37 -16.18
CA MET A 187 -6.59 -15.02 -15.89
C MET A 187 -7.72 -14.01 -15.73
N TYR A 188 -8.72 -14.06 -16.61
CA TYR A 188 -9.90 -13.23 -16.50
C TYR A 188 -10.68 -13.52 -15.22
N GLU A 189 -10.97 -14.80 -14.93
CA GLU A 189 -11.69 -15.21 -13.73
C GLU A 189 -10.92 -14.87 -12.46
N TRP A 190 -9.60 -15.09 -12.41
CA TRP A 190 -8.76 -14.70 -11.26
C TRP A 190 -8.83 -13.19 -11.04
N THR A 191 -8.78 -12.42 -12.13
CA THR A 191 -8.89 -10.97 -12.05
C THR A 191 -10.23 -10.56 -11.45
N GLN A 192 -11.35 -11.09 -11.97
CA GLN A 192 -12.69 -10.70 -11.54
C GLN A 192 -13.06 -11.20 -10.15
N TYR A 193 -12.71 -12.45 -9.81
CA TYR A 193 -13.19 -13.10 -8.59
C TYR A 193 -12.18 -13.10 -7.45
N ILE A 194 -10.90 -12.86 -7.71
CA ILE A 194 -9.89 -12.78 -6.65
C ILE A 194 -9.32 -11.37 -6.55
N ALA A 195 -8.73 -10.88 -7.64
CA ALA A 195 -7.91 -9.69 -7.58
C ALA A 195 -8.73 -8.42 -7.34
N VAL A 196 -9.80 -8.20 -8.11
CA VAL A 196 -10.67 -7.02 -8.00
C VAL A 196 -11.28 -6.90 -6.58
N PRO A 197 -11.96 -7.93 -6.01
CA PRO A 197 -12.49 -7.85 -4.65
C PRO A 197 -11.43 -7.53 -3.58
N VAL A 198 -10.25 -8.16 -3.64
CA VAL A 198 -9.18 -8.00 -2.65
C VAL A 198 -8.57 -6.60 -2.73
N ILE A 199 -8.26 -6.13 -3.95
CA ILE A 199 -7.70 -4.79 -4.16
C ILE A 199 -8.73 -3.74 -3.73
N THR A 200 -9.99 -3.86 -4.14
CA THR A 200 -11.06 -2.91 -3.77
C THR A 200 -11.24 -2.84 -2.26
N ALA A 201 -11.34 -3.99 -1.57
CA ALA A 201 -11.43 -4.03 -0.12
C ALA A 201 -10.22 -3.36 0.54
N ALA A 202 -8.99 -3.69 0.10
CA ALA A 202 -7.79 -3.10 0.68
C ALA A 202 -7.71 -1.58 0.46
N LEU A 203 -8.01 -1.08 -0.74
CA LEU A 203 -8.00 0.36 -1.03
C LEU A 203 -9.02 1.13 -0.18
N LEU A 204 -10.22 0.56 -0.01
CA LEU A 204 -11.35 1.24 0.60
C LEU A 204 -11.51 0.99 2.10
N GLN A 205 -10.68 0.14 2.72
CA GLN A 205 -10.79 -0.22 4.14
C GLN A 205 -10.93 1.00 5.07
N ASP A 206 -10.20 2.07 4.79
CA ASP A 206 -10.16 3.29 5.61
C ASP A 206 -10.95 4.46 4.99
N ILE A 207 -11.78 4.20 3.97
CA ILE A 207 -12.48 5.25 3.23
C ILE A 207 -13.47 6.02 4.11
N GLY A 208 -14.03 5.36 5.13
CA GLY A 208 -14.94 5.97 6.10
C GLY A 208 -14.31 7.08 6.94
N LEU A 209 -12.98 7.15 7.04
CA LEU A 209 -12.28 8.28 7.68
C LEU A 209 -12.52 9.61 6.96
N ASN A 210 -12.98 9.59 5.72
CA ASN A 210 -13.27 10.80 4.95
C ASN A 210 -14.64 11.41 5.27
N HIS A 211 -15.47 10.75 6.08
CA HIS A 211 -16.71 11.32 6.56
C HIS A 211 -16.45 12.50 7.51
N LYS A 212 -17.31 13.53 7.48
CA LYS A 212 -17.17 14.76 8.30
C LYS A 212 -16.95 14.46 9.78
N ALA A 213 -17.72 13.55 10.37
CA ALA A 213 -17.57 13.19 11.78
C ALA A 213 -16.19 12.62 12.14
N ALA A 214 -15.57 11.85 11.24
CA ALA A 214 -14.21 11.34 11.44
C ALA A 214 -13.17 12.45 11.25
N GLN A 215 -13.38 13.33 10.27
CA GLN A 215 -12.54 14.51 10.04
C GLN A 215 -12.58 15.49 11.22
N ASP A 216 -13.73 15.69 11.85
CA ASP A 216 -13.87 16.54 13.03
C ASP A 216 -13.02 16.03 14.22
N ILE A 217 -12.77 14.72 14.31
CA ILE A 217 -11.82 14.13 15.27
C ILE A 217 -10.39 14.33 14.78
N LEU A 218 -10.10 14.07 13.50
CA LEU A 218 -8.73 14.11 12.96
C LEU A 218 -8.16 15.52 12.88
N VAL A 219 -8.90 16.49 12.38
CA VAL A 219 -8.40 17.88 12.17
C VAL A 219 -9.10 18.90 13.08
N GLY A 220 -10.01 18.46 13.94
CA GLY A 220 -10.83 19.34 14.76
C GLY A 220 -11.94 20.00 13.95
N LYS A 221 -13.02 20.45 14.62
CA LYS A 221 -14.16 21.14 13.96
C LYS A 221 -13.76 22.39 13.16
N GLN A 222 -12.64 23.02 13.52
CA GLN A 222 -12.09 24.19 12.81
C GLN A 222 -11.04 23.83 11.75
N GLY A 223 -10.67 22.56 11.59
CA GLY A 223 -9.66 22.10 10.63
C GLY A 223 -8.22 22.52 10.96
N LYS A 224 -7.91 22.77 12.24
CA LYS A 224 -6.61 23.32 12.68
C LYS A 224 -5.71 22.31 13.41
N LEU A 225 -6.23 21.15 13.78
CA LEU A 225 -5.43 20.13 14.45
C LEU A 225 -4.61 19.35 13.42
N ASP A 226 -3.40 18.96 13.81
CA ASP A 226 -2.61 18.02 13.03
C ASP A 226 -3.32 16.65 12.98
N PRO A 227 -3.66 16.11 11.79
CA PRO A 227 -4.27 14.80 11.64
C PRO A 227 -3.37 13.64 12.08
N PHE A 228 -2.08 13.86 12.30
CA PHE A 228 -1.11 12.85 12.72
C PHE A 228 -0.73 12.94 14.20
N ARG A 229 -1.33 13.86 14.96
CA ARG A 229 -1.13 13.96 16.40
C ARG A 229 -1.58 12.69 17.12
N GLU A 230 -1.09 12.52 18.33
CA GLU A 230 -1.65 11.53 19.25
C GLU A 230 -3.06 11.95 19.68
N ILE A 231 -3.99 10.99 19.61
CA ILE A 231 -5.39 11.16 20.03
C ILE A 231 -5.64 10.29 21.27
N SER A 232 -6.58 10.70 22.11
CA SER A 232 -6.97 9.94 23.29
C SER A 232 -7.57 8.58 22.95
N ASP A 233 -7.57 7.63 23.89
CA ASP A 233 -8.19 6.31 23.69
C ASP A 233 -9.69 6.41 23.36
N ALA A 234 -10.38 7.39 23.93
CA ALA A 234 -11.79 7.66 23.63
C ALA A 234 -11.99 8.13 22.19
N GLU A 235 -11.21 9.12 21.74
CA GLU A 235 -11.21 9.59 20.34
C GLU A 235 -10.83 8.45 19.37
N ARG A 236 -9.83 7.65 19.73
CA ARG A 236 -9.40 6.50 18.93
C ARG A 236 -10.51 5.48 18.76
N LYS A 237 -11.20 5.11 19.85
CA LYS A 237 -12.33 4.18 19.81
C LYS A 237 -13.47 4.73 18.94
N GLN A 238 -13.80 6.00 19.10
CA GLN A 238 -14.83 6.66 18.28
C GLN A 238 -14.43 6.70 16.81
N LEU A 239 -13.18 7.04 16.50
CA LEU A 239 -12.67 7.09 15.12
C LEU A 239 -12.74 5.71 14.44
N LEU A 240 -12.39 4.64 15.16
CA LEU A 240 -12.50 3.27 14.65
C LEU A 240 -13.95 2.87 14.36
N GLN A 241 -14.89 3.26 15.23
CA GLN A 241 -16.32 3.01 15.02
C GLN A 241 -16.86 3.76 13.80
N LEU A 242 -16.52 5.05 13.65
CA LEU A 242 -16.92 5.85 12.49
C LEU A 242 -16.30 5.30 11.20
N ASN A 243 -15.02 4.93 11.22
CA ASN A 243 -14.36 4.32 10.06
C ASN A 243 -15.08 3.04 9.63
N TYR A 244 -15.35 2.13 10.57
CA TYR A 244 -16.07 0.90 10.29
C TYR A 244 -17.46 1.17 9.69
N GLN A 245 -18.26 1.99 10.36
CA GLN A 245 -19.62 2.31 9.95
C GLN A 245 -19.64 2.88 8.53
N TYR A 246 -18.89 3.95 8.29
CA TYR A 246 -18.93 4.66 7.02
C TYR A 246 -18.22 3.91 5.89
N THR A 247 -17.21 3.10 6.18
CA THR A 247 -16.63 2.19 5.18
C THR A 247 -17.66 1.14 4.75
N VAL A 248 -18.37 0.50 5.68
CA VAL A 248 -19.40 -0.50 5.33
C VAL A 248 -20.56 0.13 4.55
N THR A 249 -21.04 1.32 4.97
CA THR A 249 -22.05 2.08 4.22
C THR A 249 -21.56 2.40 2.80
N TYR A 250 -20.34 2.90 2.66
CA TYR A 250 -19.79 3.23 1.34
C TYR A 250 -19.72 2.02 0.41
N LEU A 251 -19.28 0.86 0.91
CA LEU A 251 -19.18 -0.35 0.09
C LEU A 251 -20.55 -0.87 -0.37
N LYS A 252 -21.58 -0.73 0.48
CA LYS A 252 -22.94 -1.19 0.18
C LYS A 252 -23.72 -0.25 -0.73
N ASP A 253 -23.61 1.05 -0.47
CA ASP A 253 -24.57 2.03 -0.97
C ASP A 253 -23.95 3.01 -1.97
N ALA A 254 -22.61 3.15 -2.01
CA ALA A 254 -21.94 4.10 -2.89
C ALA A 254 -21.41 3.47 -4.19
N LEU A 255 -21.45 2.15 -4.32
CA LEU A 255 -20.83 1.39 -5.41
C LEU A 255 -21.79 0.34 -5.97
N THR A 256 -21.61 -0.02 -7.24
CA THR A 256 -22.37 -1.12 -7.87
C THR A 256 -21.59 -2.42 -7.67
N PRO A 257 -22.18 -3.48 -7.08
CA PRO A 257 -21.46 -4.70 -6.73
C PRO A 257 -20.66 -5.31 -7.90
N GLU A 258 -21.29 -5.50 -9.05
CA GLU A 258 -20.70 -6.10 -10.24
C GLU A 258 -19.61 -5.21 -10.83
N GLU A 259 -19.83 -3.90 -10.86
CA GLU A 259 -18.86 -2.96 -11.44
C GLU A 259 -17.66 -2.73 -10.52
N ALA A 260 -17.82 -2.70 -9.21
CA ALA A 260 -16.74 -2.39 -8.26
C ALA A 260 -15.97 -3.63 -7.75
N PHE A 261 -16.63 -4.79 -7.73
CA PHE A 261 -16.11 -6.02 -7.15
C PHE A 261 -16.12 -7.20 -8.14
N GLY A 262 -16.46 -6.97 -9.41
CA GLY A 262 -16.52 -7.98 -10.46
C GLY A 262 -17.76 -8.89 -10.41
N SER A 263 -18.37 -9.07 -9.23
CA SER A 263 -19.57 -9.89 -9.03
C SER A 263 -20.27 -9.57 -7.70
N LYS A 264 -21.53 -10.01 -7.55
CA LYS A 264 -22.26 -9.92 -6.27
C LYS A 264 -21.59 -10.77 -5.19
N GLU A 265 -21.08 -11.94 -5.55
CA GLU A 265 -20.33 -12.81 -4.63
C GLU A 265 -19.00 -12.18 -4.23
N GLY A 266 -18.29 -11.55 -5.18
CA GLY A 266 -17.08 -10.77 -4.91
C GLY A 266 -17.32 -9.59 -3.98
N HIS A 267 -18.46 -8.91 -4.13
CA HIS A 267 -18.88 -7.86 -3.20
C HIS A 267 -19.14 -8.42 -1.79
N ALA A 268 -19.88 -9.53 -1.67
CA ALA A 268 -20.12 -10.19 -0.38
C ALA A 268 -18.81 -10.62 0.29
N PHE A 269 -17.88 -11.18 -0.49
CA PHE A 269 -16.54 -11.54 -0.04
C PHE A 269 -15.74 -10.34 0.46
N ALA A 270 -15.70 -9.25 -0.30
CA ALA A 270 -15.02 -8.01 0.08
C ALA A 270 -15.61 -7.40 1.36
N LEU A 271 -16.95 -7.38 1.49
CA LEU A 271 -17.62 -6.94 2.71
C LEU A 271 -17.23 -7.79 3.92
N GLU A 272 -17.19 -9.11 3.76
CA GLU A 272 -16.81 -10.02 4.84
C GLU A 272 -15.35 -9.83 5.27
N ILE A 273 -14.42 -9.66 4.33
CA ILE A 273 -13.02 -9.31 4.63
C ILE A 273 -12.98 -8.05 5.51
N ILE A 274 -13.67 -6.99 5.09
CA ILE A 274 -13.68 -5.71 5.80
C ILE A 274 -14.27 -5.87 7.21
N GLN A 275 -15.43 -6.48 7.33
CA GLN A 275 -16.09 -6.70 8.62
C GLN A 275 -15.21 -7.49 9.59
N ASN A 276 -14.61 -8.58 9.13
CA ASN A 276 -13.74 -9.40 9.97
C ASN A 276 -12.42 -8.69 10.32
N THR A 277 -11.92 -7.83 9.43
CA THR A 277 -10.75 -6.97 9.72
C THR A 277 -11.04 -6.03 10.89
N PHE A 278 -12.19 -5.35 10.89
CA PHE A 278 -12.56 -4.38 11.93
C PHE A 278 -12.92 -5.05 13.26
N ILE A 279 -13.64 -6.18 13.23
CA ILE A 279 -13.99 -6.94 14.45
C ILE A 279 -12.76 -7.65 15.03
N GLY A 280 -11.68 -7.79 14.26
CA GLY A 280 -10.46 -8.47 14.67
C GLY A 280 -10.62 -9.99 14.72
N LYS A 281 -11.56 -10.55 13.95
CA LYS A 281 -11.77 -11.99 13.85
C LYS A 281 -10.64 -12.61 13.01
N ILE A 282 -9.93 -13.57 13.60
CA ILE A 282 -8.91 -14.36 12.91
C ILE A 282 -9.53 -15.07 11.70
N GLY A 283 -8.84 -15.05 10.56
CA GLY A 283 -9.29 -15.70 9.33
C GLY A 283 -9.26 -14.76 8.14
N ILE A 284 -10.39 -14.61 7.46
CA ILE A 284 -10.43 -13.89 6.17
C ILE A 284 -10.07 -12.40 6.28
N GLY A 285 -10.33 -11.75 7.42
CA GLY A 285 -9.89 -10.37 7.67
C GLY A 285 -8.37 -10.20 7.75
N ASP A 286 -7.62 -11.27 8.03
CA ASP A 286 -6.16 -11.22 8.10
C ASP A 286 -5.51 -10.97 6.74
N ILE A 287 -6.24 -11.21 5.63
CA ILE A 287 -5.84 -10.84 4.26
C ILE A 287 -5.50 -9.36 4.16
N ILE A 288 -6.21 -8.50 4.89
CA ILE A 288 -5.96 -7.06 4.92
C ILE A 288 -5.22 -6.64 6.19
N LYS A 289 -5.58 -7.20 7.35
CA LYS A 289 -5.02 -6.79 8.65
C LYS A 289 -3.50 -6.93 8.71
N ILE A 290 -2.95 -8.04 8.23
CA ILE A 290 -1.50 -8.28 8.26
C ILE A 290 -0.76 -7.26 7.33
N PRO A 291 -1.12 -7.13 6.04
CA PRO A 291 -0.57 -6.08 5.19
C PRO A 291 -0.76 -4.66 5.72
N GLN A 292 -1.89 -4.36 6.36
CA GLN A 292 -2.17 -3.05 6.94
C GLN A 292 -1.18 -2.71 8.05
N VAL A 293 -0.96 -3.62 8.99
CA VAL A 293 0.00 -3.43 10.09
C VAL A 293 1.40 -3.22 9.53
N TYR A 294 1.83 -4.06 8.58
CA TYR A 294 3.12 -3.92 7.92
C TYR A 294 3.27 -2.56 7.20
N ALA A 295 2.29 -2.19 6.38
CA ALA A 295 2.30 -0.92 5.64
C ALA A 295 2.28 0.29 6.58
N SER A 296 1.61 0.20 7.74
CA SER A 296 1.62 1.27 8.75
C SER A 296 2.98 1.46 9.42
N PHE A 297 3.83 0.43 9.42
CA PHE A 297 5.18 0.48 9.96
C PHE A 297 6.19 0.97 8.92
N VAL A 298 6.14 0.40 7.70
CA VAL A 298 7.01 0.80 6.57
C VAL A 298 6.74 2.24 6.14
N LEU A 299 5.46 2.65 6.08
CA LEU A 299 5.02 4.00 5.72
C LEU A 299 4.37 4.67 6.94
N SER A 300 5.15 4.83 8.02
CA SER A 300 4.66 5.36 9.30
C SER A 300 4.35 6.85 9.25
N THR A 301 3.27 7.25 9.91
CA THR A 301 2.87 8.66 10.10
C THR A 301 3.23 9.21 11.47
N LYS A 302 3.87 8.41 12.34
CA LYS A 302 4.23 8.83 13.71
C LYS A 302 5.33 9.88 13.71
N ALA A 303 5.32 10.79 14.68
CA ALA A 303 6.46 11.64 15.02
C ALA A 303 7.67 10.75 15.38
N ALA A 304 8.88 11.09 14.92
CA ALA A 304 10.09 10.27 15.04
C ALA A 304 10.06 8.94 14.25
N TYR A 305 9.49 8.95 13.04
CA TYR A 305 9.67 7.86 12.08
C TYR A 305 11.16 7.68 11.77
N SER A 306 11.66 6.44 11.88
CA SER A 306 13.01 6.10 11.45
C SER A 306 13.06 4.83 10.60
N ARG A 307 13.77 4.92 9.46
CA ARG A 307 13.94 3.78 8.56
C ARG A 307 14.78 2.67 9.20
N ALA A 308 15.70 3.00 10.09
CA ALA A 308 16.50 2.03 10.85
C ALA A 308 15.63 0.97 11.58
N SER A 309 14.43 1.37 12.00
CA SER A 309 13.51 0.50 12.74
C SER A 309 12.72 -0.44 11.84
N ILE A 310 12.59 -0.14 10.54
CA ILE A 310 11.69 -0.82 9.61
C ILE A 310 11.88 -2.35 9.57
N PRO A 311 13.10 -2.89 9.60
CA PRO A 311 13.26 -4.34 9.62
C PRO A 311 12.71 -5.02 10.87
N LYS A 312 12.29 -4.28 11.91
CA LYS A 312 11.59 -4.80 13.09
C LYS A 312 10.08 -4.98 12.85
N SER A 313 9.55 -4.63 11.68
CA SER A 313 8.14 -4.78 11.34
C SER A 313 7.64 -6.22 11.47
N TYR A 314 8.46 -7.23 11.11
CA TYR A 314 8.08 -8.63 11.25
C TYR A 314 7.84 -9.01 12.72
N ILE A 315 8.61 -8.45 13.68
CA ILE A 315 8.45 -8.72 15.12
C ILE A 315 7.05 -8.29 15.58
N LEU A 316 6.56 -7.15 15.10
CA LEU A 316 5.21 -6.69 15.44
C LEU A 316 4.14 -7.66 14.91
N ILE A 317 4.30 -8.16 13.68
CA ILE A 317 3.34 -9.11 13.09
C ILE A 317 3.41 -10.46 13.82
N GLU A 318 4.60 -10.95 14.15
CA GLU A 318 4.76 -12.16 14.97
C GLU A 318 4.15 -12.01 16.35
N GLN A 319 4.29 -10.84 16.99
CA GLN A 319 3.66 -10.56 18.27
C GLN A 319 2.13 -10.60 18.17
N LEU A 320 1.55 -10.01 17.12
CA LEU A 320 0.10 -10.11 16.87
C LEU A 320 -0.34 -11.56 16.68
N SER A 321 0.44 -12.37 15.98
CA SER A 321 0.20 -13.80 15.81
C SER A 321 0.26 -14.56 17.15
N LYS A 322 1.30 -14.32 17.95
CA LYS A 322 1.48 -14.92 19.29
C LYS A 322 0.34 -14.56 20.25
N GLN A 323 -0.16 -13.33 20.15
CA GLN A 323 -1.32 -12.84 20.92
C GLN A 323 -2.66 -13.31 20.35
N GLN A 324 -2.67 -14.14 19.30
CA GLN A 324 -3.88 -14.61 18.62
C GLN A 324 -4.77 -13.46 18.09
N ASN A 325 -4.14 -12.35 17.70
CA ASN A 325 -4.84 -11.24 17.06
C ASN A 325 -4.93 -11.42 15.53
N VAL A 326 -4.11 -12.28 14.96
CA VAL A 326 -4.09 -12.66 13.53
C VAL A 326 -3.72 -14.13 13.40
N SER A 327 -4.03 -14.73 12.24
CA SER A 327 -3.66 -16.11 11.95
C SER A 327 -2.14 -16.31 11.88
N ARG A 328 -1.66 -17.32 12.62
CA ARG A 328 -0.26 -17.73 12.62
C ARG A 328 0.22 -18.14 11.23
N ARG A 329 -0.55 -18.98 10.54
CA ARG A 329 -0.18 -19.50 9.21
C ARG A 329 -0.06 -18.37 8.17
N LEU A 330 -0.99 -17.42 8.20
CA LEU A 330 -0.97 -16.27 7.28
C LEU A 330 0.18 -15.32 7.63
N THR A 331 0.52 -15.20 8.91
CA THR A 331 1.70 -14.44 9.36
C THR A 331 2.99 -15.06 8.81
N GLU A 332 3.15 -16.38 8.92
CA GLU A 332 4.30 -17.12 8.37
C GLU A 332 4.41 -16.92 6.85
N TYR A 333 3.29 -17.00 6.12
CA TYR A 333 3.27 -16.72 4.68
C TYR A 333 3.66 -15.29 4.35
N PHE A 334 3.09 -14.32 5.07
CA PHE A 334 3.41 -12.93 4.85
C PHE A 334 4.90 -12.66 5.09
N ILE A 335 5.47 -13.13 6.19
CA ILE A 335 6.90 -12.97 6.50
C ILE A 335 7.77 -13.67 5.44
N SER A 336 7.40 -14.88 4.99
CA SER A 336 8.11 -15.58 3.90
C SER A 336 8.07 -14.81 2.57
N MET A 337 7.02 -14.02 2.36
CA MET A 337 6.82 -13.24 1.14
C MET A 337 7.63 -11.94 1.14
N VAL A 338 7.63 -11.18 2.24
CA VAL A 338 8.29 -9.87 2.30
C VAL A 338 9.71 -9.90 2.87
N GLY A 339 10.06 -10.94 3.64
CA GLY A 339 11.29 -10.99 4.42
C GLY A 339 11.31 -10.00 5.59
N HIS A 340 12.43 -9.94 6.30
CA HIS A 340 12.65 -8.95 7.37
C HIS A 340 12.91 -7.56 6.82
N PHE A 341 13.47 -7.44 5.61
CA PHE A 341 13.85 -6.18 5.00
C PHE A 341 12.90 -5.86 3.84
N PRO A 342 12.12 -4.76 3.92
CA PRO A 342 11.18 -4.43 2.85
C PRO A 342 11.87 -4.12 1.53
N ILE A 343 11.13 -4.31 0.43
CA ILE A 343 11.61 -3.92 -0.90
C ILE A 343 11.91 -2.42 -0.94
N GLY A 344 13.07 -2.07 -1.50
CA GLY A 344 13.61 -0.72 -1.52
C GLY A 344 14.41 -0.33 -0.27
N PHE A 345 14.51 -1.19 0.74
CA PHE A 345 15.34 -0.92 1.91
C PHE A 345 16.83 -0.91 1.55
N GLY A 346 17.59 0.03 2.13
CA GLY A 346 19.02 0.15 1.95
C GLY A 346 19.80 -0.74 2.93
N VAL A 347 20.48 -1.75 2.42
CA VAL A 347 21.32 -2.68 3.19
C VAL A 347 22.78 -2.25 3.11
N CYS A 348 23.43 -2.14 4.27
CA CYS A 348 24.89 -2.06 4.39
C CYS A 348 25.43 -3.48 4.61
N PHE A 349 26.45 -3.90 3.88
CA PHE A 349 26.97 -5.27 3.99
C PHE A 349 28.47 -5.35 3.76
N ILE A 350 29.09 -6.42 4.27
CA ILE A 350 30.50 -6.76 4.03
C ILE A 350 30.60 -7.52 2.70
N PRO A 351 31.27 -6.97 1.66
CA PRO A 351 31.45 -7.67 0.41
C PRO A 351 32.45 -8.80 0.55
N VAL A 352 32.40 -9.74 -0.40
CA VAL A 352 33.34 -10.86 -0.49
C VAL A 352 34.19 -10.68 -1.76
N GLY A 353 35.49 -10.92 -1.64
CA GLY A 353 36.42 -10.91 -2.77
C GLY A 353 36.31 -12.16 -3.65
N ASP A 354 37.04 -12.19 -4.76
CA ASP A 354 37.05 -13.32 -5.69
C ASP A 354 37.66 -14.59 -5.05
N ASP A 355 38.43 -14.43 -3.98
CA ASP A 355 39.01 -15.50 -3.16
C ASP A 355 38.04 -16.04 -2.09
N GLY A 356 36.79 -15.55 -2.07
CA GLY A 356 35.78 -15.95 -1.10
C GLY A 356 35.94 -15.32 0.29
N LYS A 357 36.92 -14.43 0.49
CA LYS A 357 37.13 -13.79 1.79
C LYS A 357 36.34 -12.50 1.94
N GLU A 358 35.84 -12.28 3.16
CA GLU A 358 35.22 -11.01 3.54
C GLU A 358 36.24 -9.88 3.46
N LYS A 359 35.83 -8.74 2.92
CA LYS A 359 36.68 -7.54 2.88
C LYS A 359 36.59 -6.78 4.19
N ASP A 360 37.54 -5.89 4.40
CA ASP A 360 37.69 -5.01 5.56
C ASP A 360 36.85 -3.73 5.48
N HIS A 361 35.84 -3.67 4.62
CA HIS A 361 34.98 -2.50 4.44
C HIS A 361 33.54 -2.93 4.16
N TYR A 362 32.66 -1.94 3.96
CA TYR A 362 31.27 -2.19 3.62
C TYR A 362 30.87 -1.58 2.28
N GLU A 363 29.79 -2.11 1.72
CA GLU A 363 29.15 -1.64 0.50
C GLU A 363 27.64 -1.51 0.71
N TYR A 364 26.98 -0.85 -0.23
CA TYR A 364 25.56 -0.59 -0.25
C TYR A 364 24.84 -1.44 -1.28
N ALA A 365 23.67 -1.93 -0.88
CA ALA A 365 22.73 -2.64 -1.72
C ALA A 365 21.29 -2.21 -1.43
N ILE A 366 20.39 -2.44 -2.39
CA ILE A 366 18.96 -2.18 -2.23
C ILE A 366 18.22 -3.51 -2.36
N VAL A 367 17.28 -3.79 -1.44
CA VAL A 367 16.41 -4.98 -1.54
C VAL A 367 15.50 -4.84 -2.76
N THR A 368 15.54 -5.82 -3.67
CA THR A 368 14.84 -5.74 -4.96
C THR A 368 13.86 -6.87 -5.24
N ARG A 369 13.84 -7.94 -4.43
CA ARG A 369 12.96 -9.10 -4.67
C ARG A 369 12.18 -9.55 -3.45
N LEU A 370 10.96 -10.00 -3.74
CA LEU A 370 10.09 -10.72 -2.81
C LEU A 370 10.47 -12.20 -2.73
N ASN A 371 9.92 -12.88 -1.74
CA ASN A 371 10.11 -14.30 -1.46
C ASN A 371 11.58 -14.69 -1.28
N PRO A 372 12.31 -14.07 -0.34
CA PRO A 372 13.64 -14.55 0.01
C PRO A 372 13.54 -15.98 0.54
N GLU A 373 14.54 -16.81 0.25
CA GLU A 373 14.61 -18.19 0.73
C GLU A 373 14.61 -18.25 2.26
N LYS A 374 15.32 -17.31 2.89
CA LYS A 374 15.28 -17.07 4.33
C LYS A 374 14.91 -15.61 4.61
N PRO A 375 13.96 -15.34 5.52
CA PRO A 375 13.50 -13.97 5.78
C PRO A 375 14.59 -12.99 6.18
N ASP A 376 15.66 -13.44 6.84
CA ASP A 376 16.80 -12.65 7.30
C ASP A 376 17.90 -12.43 6.26
N GLU A 377 17.82 -13.10 5.10
CA GLU A 377 18.79 -13.01 4.00
C GLU A 377 18.16 -12.36 2.75
N PRO A 378 18.08 -11.02 2.66
CA PRO A 378 17.40 -10.36 1.55
C PRO A 378 18.12 -10.56 0.21
N ILE A 379 17.34 -10.53 -0.86
CA ILE A 379 17.84 -10.51 -2.24
C ILE A 379 17.91 -9.05 -2.70
N CYS A 380 19.12 -8.61 -3.02
CA CYS A 380 19.43 -7.22 -3.28
C CYS A 380 20.15 -7.02 -4.61
N LYS A 381 20.09 -5.80 -5.16
CA LYS A 381 21.06 -5.32 -6.14
C LYS A 381 22.12 -4.47 -5.46
N VAL A 382 23.39 -4.79 -5.70
CA VAL A 382 24.53 -4.01 -5.20
C VAL A 382 24.63 -2.71 -5.98
N VAL A 383 24.71 -1.59 -5.26
CA VAL A 383 24.75 -0.23 -5.82
C VAL A 383 26.04 0.52 -5.50
N SER A 384 26.95 -0.07 -4.73
CA SER A 384 28.32 0.40 -4.61
C SER A 384 29.33 -0.73 -4.71
N ARG A 385 30.49 -0.44 -5.31
CA ARG A 385 31.64 -1.34 -5.40
C ARG A 385 32.91 -0.51 -5.26
N GLN A 386 33.89 -1.03 -4.53
CA GLN A 386 35.10 -0.29 -4.18
C GLN A 386 34.74 1.08 -3.57
N GLN A 387 33.69 1.10 -2.74
CA GLN A 387 33.19 2.29 -2.05
C GLN A 387 32.74 3.42 -2.98
N GLN A 388 32.42 3.11 -4.24
CA GLN A 388 31.87 4.07 -5.20
C GLN A 388 30.51 3.59 -5.71
N PHE A 389 29.56 4.51 -5.87
CA PHE A 389 28.27 4.19 -6.46
C PHE A 389 28.45 3.69 -7.89
N CYS A 390 27.88 2.53 -8.18
CA CYS A 390 27.92 1.91 -9.50
C CYS A 390 26.50 1.71 -10.02
N SER A 391 26.39 1.47 -11.32
CA SER A 391 25.14 0.97 -11.90
C SER A 391 24.77 -0.34 -11.20
N PRO A 392 23.49 -0.54 -10.81
CA PRO A 392 23.08 -1.75 -10.13
C PRO A 392 23.45 -3.00 -10.95
N THR A 393 24.13 -3.93 -10.30
CA THR A 393 24.63 -5.17 -10.94
C THR A 393 23.69 -6.36 -10.68
N THR A 394 24.18 -7.57 -10.91
CA THR A 394 23.51 -8.84 -10.62
C THR A 394 22.91 -8.88 -9.22
N GLU A 395 21.80 -9.58 -9.09
CA GLU A 395 21.17 -9.84 -7.81
C GLU A 395 22.07 -10.70 -6.93
N VAL A 396 22.14 -10.36 -5.64
CA VAL A 396 22.89 -11.09 -4.63
C VAL A 396 22.02 -11.35 -3.42
N ARG A 397 22.12 -12.56 -2.87
CA ARG A 397 21.63 -12.84 -1.52
C ARG A 397 22.64 -12.27 -0.53
N ILE A 398 22.18 -11.48 0.44
CA ILE A 398 23.03 -10.96 1.52
C ILE A 398 22.74 -11.75 2.79
N PRO A 399 23.62 -12.68 3.19
CA PRO A 399 23.44 -13.45 4.41
C PRO A 399 23.51 -12.59 5.67
N ALA A 400 22.87 -13.05 6.75
CA ALA A 400 22.83 -12.34 8.02
C ALA A 400 24.23 -12.04 8.58
N GLU A 401 25.19 -12.96 8.41
CA GLU A 401 26.57 -12.84 8.86
C GLU A 401 27.41 -11.78 8.13
N ARG A 402 26.90 -11.24 7.02
CA ARG A 402 27.52 -10.13 6.27
C ARG A 402 26.67 -8.86 6.28
N ASN A 403 25.41 -8.95 6.68
CA ASN A 403 24.51 -7.82 6.75
C ASN A 403 24.80 -7.01 8.03
N LEU A 404 25.22 -5.75 7.86
CA LEU A 404 25.58 -4.85 8.95
C LEU A 404 24.37 -4.38 9.76
N TYR A 405 23.15 -4.74 9.39
CA TYR A 405 22.01 -4.57 10.28
C TYR A 405 22.19 -5.35 11.60
N TYR A 406 22.80 -6.54 11.52
CA TYR A 406 23.03 -7.41 12.67
C TYR A 406 24.34 -7.07 13.38
N ASP A 407 24.29 -6.98 14.71
CA ASP A 407 25.43 -6.53 15.52
C ASP A 407 26.65 -7.45 15.41
N LYS A 408 26.43 -8.77 15.23
CA LYS A 408 27.52 -9.73 14.98
C LYS A 408 28.36 -9.37 13.74
N SER A 409 27.71 -8.90 12.68
CA SER A 409 28.38 -8.49 11.45
C SER A 409 29.08 -7.15 11.62
N LYS A 410 28.47 -6.21 12.36
CA LYS A 410 29.12 -4.92 12.69
C LYS A 410 30.41 -5.11 13.46
N GLN A 411 30.45 -6.04 14.42
CA GLN A 411 31.64 -6.32 15.24
C GLN A 411 32.88 -6.66 14.39
N LYS A 412 32.70 -7.25 13.20
CA LYS A 412 33.80 -7.57 12.28
C LYS A 412 34.52 -6.34 11.73
N LEU A 413 33.84 -5.19 11.67
CA LEU A 413 34.42 -3.93 11.20
C LEU A 413 34.78 -2.97 12.34
N MET A 414 34.47 -3.30 13.61
CA MET A 414 34.78 -2.42 14.75
C MET A 414 36.28 -2.26 15.01
N THR A 415 37.11 -3.15 14.48
CA THR A 415 38.57 -3.05 14.54
C THR A 415 39.16 -2.10 13.49
N MET A 416 38.33 -1.54 12.60
CA MET A 416 38.75 -0.54 11.61
C MET A 416 39.15 0.75 12.31
N ASP A 417 40.28 1.33 11.89
CA ASP A 417 40.70 2.63 12.42
C ASP A 417 39.76 3.78 11.99
N ARG A 418 39.78 4.85 12.78
CA ARG A 418 38.88 6.01 12.61
C ARG A 418 39.09 6.72 11.27
N GLU A 419 40.34 6.79 10.80
CA GLU A 419 40.71 7.47 9.56
C GLU A 419 40.16 6.74 8.34
N ARG A 420 40.28 5.41 8.32
CA ARG A 420 39.72 4.54 7.29
C ARG A 420 38.20 4.59 7.28
N MET A 421 37.56 4.61 8.44
CA MET A 421 36.10 4.74 8.53
C MET A 421 35.63 6.09 7.97
N ALA A 422 36.32 7.18 8.32
CA ALA A 422 36.03 8.50 7.78
C ALA A 422 36.22 8.57 6.25
N GLU A 423 37.26 7.91 5.71
CA GLU A 423 37.50 7.79 4.28
C GLU A 423 36.32 7.10 3.58
N ILE A 424 35.89 5.93 4.07
CA ILE A 424 34.77 5.17 3.50
C ILE A 424 33.48 5.99 3.52
N MET A 425 33.17 6.64 4.64
CA MET A 425 31.97 7.48 4.77
C MET A 425 32.01 8.67 3.80
N SER A 426 33.18 9.26 3.56
CA SER A 426 33.35 10.37 2.60
C SER A 426 33.06 9.97 1.15
N LEU A 427 33.37 8.72 0.79
CA LEU A 427 33.14 8.20 -0.55
C LEU A 427 31.68 7.78 -0.78
N LEU A 428 31.03 7.26 0.26
CA LEU A 428 29.69 6.66 0.16
C LEU A 428 28.55 7.59 0.61
N ARG A 429 28.82 8.69 1.34
CA ARG A 429 27.80 9.59 1.87
C ARG A 429 28.15 11.05 1.57
N LYS A 430 27.21 11.78 0.93
CA LYS A 430 27.44 13.17 0.49
C LYS A 430 27.57 14.19 1.64
N ASN A 431 27.01 13.91 2.81
CA ASN A 431 26.90 14.85 3.94
C ASN A 431 27.23 14.18 5.29
N PHE A 432 28.34 13.44 5.38
CA PHE A 432 28.75 12.84 6.67
C PHE A 432 29.47 13.87 7.56
N THR A 433 29.42 13.62 8.87
CA THR A 433 30.07 14.38 9.94
C THR A 433 31.02 13.47 10.72
N MET A 434 31.99 14.04 11.45
CA MET A 434 32.87 13.21 12.30
C MET A 434 32.13 12.56 13.47
N ASP A 435 31.03 13.17 13.92
CA ASP A 435 30.12 12.53 14.87
C ASP A 435 29.52 11.23 14.29
N ASP A 436 29.29 11.13 12.96
CA ASP A 436 28.84 9.87 12.35
C ASP A 436 29.92 8.78 12.41
N VAL A 437 31.20 9.17 12.28
CA VAL A 437 32.35 8.25 12.39
C VAL A 437 32.46 7.73 13.83
N ASP A 438 32.25 8.61 14.80
CA ASP A 438 32.34 8.28 16.22
C ASP A 438 31.11 7.50 16.72
N ASN A 439 29.97 7.58 16.01
CA ASN A 439 28.68 7.00 16.41
C ASN A 439 28.32 5.66 15.71
N HIS A 440 29.29 4.94 15.11
CA HIS A 440 29.24 3.53 14.62
C HIS A 440 29.07 3.30 13.11
N ILE A 441 29.50 2.08 12.70
CA ILE A 441 29.23 1.44 11.41
C ILE A 441 27.72 1.43 11.11
N PRO A 442 27.30 1.91 9.91
CA PRO A 442 25.88 2.09 9.60
C PRO A 442 25.16 0.75 9.49
N ALA A 443 24.05 0.61 10.23
CA ALA A 443 23.17 -0.56 10.18
C ALA A 443 22.30 -0.62 8.91
N TYR A 444 22.14 0.53 8.23
CA TYR A 444 21.38 0.71 7.00
C TYR A 444 21.87 2.00 6.30
N TRP A 445 21.41 2.24 5.08
CA TRP A 445 21.66 3.49 4.36
C TRP A 445 20.38 4.03 3.71
N GLU A 446 20.35 5.34 3.44
CA GLU A 446 19.18 6.01 2.86
C GLU A 446 19.12 5.81 1.34
N ALA A 447 18.55 4.69 0.91
CA ALA A 447 18.44 4.30 -0.49
C ALA A 447 17.71 5.32 -1.39
N HIS A 448 16.89 6.19 -0.80
CA HIS A 448 16.28 7.31 -1.54
C HIS A 448 17.36 8.24 -2.14
N GLU A 449 18.49 8.47 -1.47
CA GLU A 449 19.54 9.36 -1.96
C GLU A 449 20.14 8.90 -3.30
N PHE A 450 20.23 7.58 -3.49
CA PHE A 450 20.63 6.98 -4.76
C PHE A 450 19.48 7.05 -5.78
N TYR A 451 18.26 6.68 -5.37
CA TYR A 451 17.11 6.56 -6.27
C TYR A 451 16.54 7.91 -6.75
N ALA A 452 16.76 8.99 -5.98
CA ALA A 452 16.38 10.35 -6.34
C ALA A 452 17.12 10.86 -7.59
N ASP A 453 18.30 10.31 -7.89
CA ASP A 453 18.93 10.52 -9.19
C ASP A 453 18.20 9.68 -10.25
N LYS A 454 17.60 10.36 -11.22
CA LYS A 454 16.72 9.74 -12.22
C LYS A 454 17.44 8.71 -13.09
N LYS A 455 18.77 8.83 -13.26
CA LYS A 455 19.57 7.80 -13.95
C LYS A 455 19.58 6.47 -13.20
N ASN A 456 19.44 6.49 -11.89
CA ASN A 456 19.52 5.32 -11.01
C ASN A 456 18.17 4.59 -10.88
N GLN A 457 17.07 5.17 -11.39
CA GLN A 457 15.76 4.52 -11.41
C GLN A 457 15.72 3.29 -12.33
N ILE A 458 16.77 3.07 -13.13
CA ILE A 458 17.00 1.85 -13.91
C ILE A 458 17.28 0.61 -13.04
N ILE A 459 17.43 0.75 -11.72
CA ILE A 459 17.62 -0.38 -10.80
C ILE A 459 16.56 -1.48 -10.95
N TRP A 460 15.37 -1.11 -11.43
CA TRP A 460 14.27 -2.01 -11.68
C TRP A 460 14.32 -2.76 -13.03
N ARG A 461 15.34 -2.51 -13.86
CA ARG A 461 15.52 -3.19 -15.14
C ARG A 461 16.18 -4.54 -14.99
#